data_AF-A0A937BG45-F1
#
_entry.id   AF-A0A937BG45-F1
#
_cell.length_a   1.000
_cell.length_b   1.000
_cell.length_c   1.000
_cell.angle_alpha   90.00
_cell.angle_beta   90.00
_cell.angle_gamma   90.00
#
_symmetry.space_group_name_H-M   'P 1'
#
loop_
_entity.id
_entity.type
_entity.pdbx_description
1 polymer ?
#
loop_
_entity_poly.entity_id
_entity_poly.type
_entity_poly.pdbx_seq_one_letter_code
_entity_poly.pdbx_strand_id
1 'polypeptide(L)'
;MRKGSDGQDLFLPDQLSAQGNIGGFYNPLTKEYRFIITRWAQEVLNGTMDNTPLSIGPGSNGVSMNRVVLSGPEHPERPMKLLLTFTTS
;
A
#
# COMPACT_ATOMS: atom_id res chain seq x y z
N MET A 1 0.09 5.20 1.67
CA MET A 1 0.57 5.99 2.82
C MET A 1 0.23 5.23 4.10
N ARG A 2 1.05 5.39 5.13
CA ARG A 2 0.83 4.88 6.49
C ARG A 2 0.39 6.01 7.42
N LYS A 3 -0.16 5.69 8.59
CA LYS A 3 -0.47 6.71 9.60
C LYS A 3 0.74 6.98 10.51
N GLY A 4 1.00 8.26 10.78
CA GLY A 4 1.91 8.67 11.85
C GLY A 4 1.18 8.81 13.19
N SER A 5 1.95 9.14 14.24
CA SER A 5 1.48 9.27 15.62
C SER A 5 0.37 10.32 15.82
N ASP A 6 0.37 11.36 14.99
CA ASP A 6 -0.56 12.49 14.99
C ASP A 6 -1.65 12.33 13.91
N GLY A 7 -1.77 11.15 13.31
CA GLY A 7 -2.83 10.81 12.34
C GLY A 7 -2.58 11.33 10.91
N GLN A 8 -1.45 12.02 10.70
CA GLN A 8 -0.99 12.45 9.40
C GLN A 8 -0.63 11.27 8.49
N ASP A 9 -0.83 11.46 7.19
CA ASP A 9 -0.43 10.48 6.18
C ASP A 9 1.07 10.61 5.87
N LEU A 10 1.81 9.53 6.05
CA LEU A 10 3.25 9.44 5.80
C LEU A 10 3.52 8.48 4.63
N PHE A 11 4.57 8.76 3.87
CA PHE A 11 5.02 7.85 2.81
C PHE A 11 5.52 6.53 3.41
N LEU A 12 5.34 5.45 2.65
CA LEU A 12 6.01 4.19 2.94
C LEU A 12 7.50 4.30 2.62
N PRO A 13 8.39 3.58 3.33
CA PRO A 13 9.82 3.52 3.00
C PRO A 13 10.04 3.09 1.54
N ASP A 14 9.18 2.23 0.98
CA ASP A 14 9.23 1.82 -0.43
C ASP A 14 9.07 3.00 -1.41
N GLN A 15 8.24 3.99 -1.06
CA GLN A 15 7.99 5.19 -1.88
C GLN A 15 9.16 6.17 -1.87
N LEU A 16 9.98 6.15 -0.82
CA LEU A 16 11.11 7.06 -0.61
C LEU A 16 12.43 6.51 -1.14
N SER A 17 12.45 5.26 -1.59
CA SER A 17 13.66 4.63 -2.12
C SER A 17 14.17 5.33 -3.39
N ALA A 18 15.49 5.30 -3.65
CA ALA A 18 16.10 5.95 -4.81
C ALA A 18 15.57 5.42 -6.17
N GLN A 19 14.96 4.23 -6.19
CA GLN A 19 14.25 3.71 -7.37
C GLN A 19 12.77 4.13 -7.43
N GLY A 20 12.18 4.64 -6.35
CA GLY A 20 10.86 5.30 -6.27
C GLY A 20 9.64 4.51 -6.74
N ASN A 21 9.83 3.27 -7.20
CA ASN A 21 8.84 2.59 -8.01
C ASN A 21 8.15 1.50 -7.18
N ILE A 22 7.18 1.92 -6.37
CA ILE A 22 6.29 0.98 -5.69
C ILE A 22 5.30 0.30 -6.66
N GLY A 23 5.34 0.64 -7.95
CA GLY A 23 4.31 0.27 -8.91
C GLY A 23 3.09 1.19 -8.79
N GLY A 24 1.90 0.59 -8.74
CA GLY A 24 0.64 1.32 -8.65
C GLY A 24 0.06 1.75 -10.00
N PHE A 25 0.58 1.23 -11.12
CA PHE A 25 -0.03 1.40 -12.43
C PHE A 25 -1.22 0.45 -12.60
N TYR A 26 -2.31 0.94 -13.17
CA TYR A 26 -3.48 0.13 -13.48
C TYR A 26 -3.15 -0.88 -14.59
N ASN A 27 -3.43 -2.15 -14.35
CA ASN A 27 -3.36 -3.18 -15.38
C ASN A 27 -4.77 -3.42 -15.97
N PRO A 28 -5.04 -3.03 -17.22
CA PRO A 28 -6.37 -3.18 -17.82
C PRO A 28 -6.76 -4.63 -18.12
N LEU A 29 -5.79 -5.54 -18.26
CA LEU A 29 -6.05 -6.96 -18.55
C LEU A 29 -6.55 -7.68 -17.30
N THR A 30 -5.90 -7.46 -16.17
CA THR A 30 -6.28 -8.07 -14.88
C THR A 30 -7.19 -7.20 -14.03
N LYS A 31 -7.44 -5.94 -14.44
CA LYS A 31 -8.24 -4.93 -13.73
C LYS A 31 -7.76 -4.70 -12.29
N GLU A 32 -6.45 -4.63 -12.09
CA GLU A 32 -5.83 -4.53 -10.77
C GLU A 32 -4.76 -3.44 -10.69
N TYR A 33 -4.45 -3.04 -9.46
CA TYR A 33 -3.26 -2.26 -9.13
C TYR A 33 -2.32 -3.12 -8.31
N ARG A 34 -1.03 -3.13 -8.65
CA ARG A 34 -0.01 -3.88 -7.91
C ARG A 34 0.97 -2.94 -7.25
N PHE A 35 1.16 -3.13 -5.94
CA PHE A 35 2.09 -2.36 -5.13
C PHE A 35 3.17 -3.26 -4.54
N ILE A 36 4.41 -2.82 -4.58
CA ILE A 36 5.55 -3.49 -3.93
C ILE A 36 5.86 -2.70 -2.65
N ILE A 37 5.52 -3.29 -1.50
CA ILE A 37 5.64 -2.68 -0.16
C ILE A 37 6.51 -3.51 0.78
N THR A 38 7.53 -4.17 0.23
CA THR A 38 8.34 -5.15 0.94
C THR A 38 9.10 -4.57 2.12
N ARG A 39 9.60 -3.33 2.01
CA ARG A 39 10.34 -2.69 3.12
C ARG A 39 9.41 -2.37 4.27
N TRP A 40 8.26 -1.77 3.99
CA TRP A 40 7.26 -1.51 5.02
C TRP A 40 6.86 -2.79 5.73
N ALA A 41 6.57 -3.87 4.99
CA ALA A 41 6.19 -5.14 5.59
C ALA A 41 7.30 -5.73 6.49
N GLN A 42 8.56 -5.67 6.04
CA GLN A 42 9.71 -6.13 6.84
C GLN A 42 9.89 -5.31 8.12
N GLU A 43 9.78 -3.99 8.03
CA GLU A 43 9.92 -3.10 9.20
C GLU A 43 8.79 -3.32 10.23
N VAL A 44 7.57 -3.58 9.77
CA VAL A 44 6.45 -3.95 10.65
C VAL A 44 6.69 -5.30 11.32
N LEU A 45 7.12 -6.32 10.56
CA LEU A 45 7.41 -7.65 11.11
C LEU A 45 8.57 -7.65 12.11
N ASN A 46 9.58 -6.80 11.88
CA ASN A 46 10.72 -6.63 12.77
C ASN A 46 10.43 -5.74 13.99
N GLY A 47 9.23 -5.15 14.06
CA GLY A 47 8.84 -4.24 15.15
C GLY A 47 9.54 -2.87 15.10
N THR A 48 10.18 -2.52 13.99
CA THR A 48 10.82 -1.21 13.79
C THR A 48 9.85 -0.15 13.27
N MET A 49 8.65 -0.57 12.83
CA MET A 49 7.57 0.32 12.42
C MET A 49 6.22 -0.20 12.94
N ASP A 50 5.34 0.72 13.33
CA ASP A 50 3.99 0.37 13.79
C ASP A 50 3.12 -0.21 12.65
N ASN A 51 2.38 -1.27 12.96
CA ASN A 51 1.37 -1.84 12.07
C ASN A 51 0.12 -0.95 12.02
N THR A 52 0.20 0.13 11.26
CA THR A 52 -0.91 1.07 11.07
C THR A 52 -1.69 0.80 9.77
N PRO A 53 -2.97 1.21 9.69
CA PRO A 53 -3.74 1.10 8.45
C PRO A 53 -3.04 1.80 7.27
N LEU A 54 -3.08 1.16 6.11
CA LEU A 54 -2.57 1.71 4.86
C LEU A 54 -3.69 2.40 4.05
N SER A 55 -3.37 3.56 3.47
CA SER A 55 -4.24 4.32 2.58
C SER A 55 -3.64 4.43 1.17
N ILE A 56 -4.49 4.41 0.14
CA ILE A 56 -4.09 4.66 -1.26
C ILE A 56 -4.68 6.01 -1.67
N GLY A 57 -3.86 6.88 -2.24
CA GLY A 57 -4.26 8.19 -2.75
C GLY A 57 -3.61 8.49 -4.10
N PRO A 58 -4.21 9.38 -4.91
CA PRO A 58 -3.61 9.83 -6.17
C PRO A 58 -2.34 10.65 -5.90
N GLY A 59 -1.37 10.59 -6.83
CA GLY A 59 -0.09 11.28 -6.71
C GLY A 59 -0.12 12.80 -6.93
N SER A 60 -1.30 13.40 -7.18
CA SER A 60 -1.45 14.84 -7.40
C SER A 60 -2.41 15.48 -6.39
N ASN A 61 -2.11 16.72 -6.00
CA ASN A 61 -2.91 17.57 -5.09
C ASN A 61 -4.20 18.12 -5.76
N GLY A 62 -4.92 17.28 -6.51
CA GLY A 62 -6.15 17.66 -7.22
C GLY A 62 -7.41 17.49 -6.38
N VAL A 63 -8.22 18.55 -6.31
CA VAL A 63 -9.40 18.78 -5.45
C VAL A 63 -10.61 17.85 -5.70
N SER A 64 -10.46 16.74 -6.42
CA SER A 64 -11.50 15.69 -6.46
C SER A 64 -10.86 14.31 -6.48
N MET A 65 -10.71 13.73 -5.30
CA MET A 65 -10.10 12.41 -5.16
C MET A 65 -11.17 11.34 -5.40
N ASN A 66 -11.04 10.61 -6.51
CA ASN A 66 -11.68 9.31 -6.62
C ASN A 66 -11.00 8.37 -5.64
N ARG A 67 -11.59 8.20 -4.45
CA ARG A 67 -11.15 7.24 -3.45
C ARG A 67 -11.54 5.84 -3.93
N VAL A 68 -10.55 4.97 -4.10
CA VAL A 68 -10.83 3.53 -4.25
C VAL A 68 -11.15 2.97 -2.88
N VAL A 69 -12.32 2.33 -2.74
CA VAL A 69 -12.67 1.54 -1.56
C VAL A 69 -12.09 0.15 -1.76
N LEU A 70 -11.01 -0.16 -1.05
CA LEU A 70 -10.51 -1.52 -0.95
C LEU A 70 -11.47 -2.33 -0.10
N SER A 71 -11.94 -3.44 -0.65
CA SER A 71 -12.84 -4.35 0.04
C SER A 71 -12.07 -5.18 1.06
N GLY A 72 -12.60 -5.42 2.25
CA GLY A 72 -11.95 -6.31 3.22
C GLY A 72 -11.80 -7.74 2.70
N PRO A 73 -10.96 -8.58 3.34
CA PRO A 73 -10.78 -9.98 2.95
C PRO A 73 -12.08 -10.80 3.02
N GLU A 74 -13.07 -10.35 3.79
CA GLU A 74 -14.38 -11.00 3.95
C GLU A 74 -15.49 -10.40 3.06
N HIS A 75 -15.18 -9.49 2.14
CA HIS A 75 -16.21 -8.87 1.30
C HIS A 75 -16.85 -9.94 0.38
N PRO A 76 -18.20 -10.08 0.36
CA PRO A 76 -18.88 -11.23 -0.23
C PRO A 76 -18.63 -11.39 -1.75
N GLU A 77 -18.53 -10.29 -2.48
CA GLU A 77 -18.38 -10.31 -3.95
C GLU A 77 -16.95 -10.02 -4.46
N ARG A 78 -16.11 -9.40 -3.65
CA ARG A 78 -14.78 -8.88 -4.07
C ARG A 78 -13.79 -8.86 -2.91
N PRO A 79 -13.49 -10.01 -2.29
CA PRO A 79 -12.57 -10.06 -1.17
C PRO A 79 -11.17 -9.63 -1.61
N MET A 80 -10.52 -8.80 -0.78
CA MET A 80 -9.10 -8.49 -1.00
C MET A 80 -8.24 -9.73 -0.79
N LYS A 81 -7.30 -9.97 -1.70
CA LYS A 81 -6.30 -11.03 -1.60
C LYS A 81 -4.93 -10.42 -1.34
N LEU A 82 -4.29 -10.85 -0.27
CA LEU A 82 -2.89 -10.53 0.02
C LEU A 82 -2.02 -11.73 -0.36
N LEU A 83 -1.11 -11.54 -1.31
CA LEU A 83 -0.09 -12.53 -1.66
C LEU A 83 1.26 -12.05 -1.15
N LEU A 84 1.80 -12.71 -0.13
CA LEU A 84 3.11 -12.45 0.42
C LEU A 84 4.09 -13.48 -0.13
N THR A 85 5.07 -13.02 -0.91
CA THR A 85 6.21 -13.84 -1.33
C THR A 85 7.45 -13.29 -0.65
N PHE A 86 8.12 -14.11 0.15
CA PHE A 86 9.39 -13.78 0.76
C PHE A 86 10.39 -14.92 0.54
N THR A 87 11.66 -14.55 0.50
CA THR A 87 12.79 -15.48 0.42
C THR A 87 13.57 -15.34 1.71
N THR A 88 13.90 -16.46 2.34
CA THR A 88 14.75 -16.48 3.54
C THR A 88 16.18 -16.86 3.13
N SER A 89 17.15 -16.28 3.81
CA SER A 89 18.58 -16.60 3.71
C SER A 89 18.99 -17.48 4.87
#